data_AF-C3YRH3-F1
#
_entry.id   AF-C3YRH3-F1
#
_cell.length_a   1.000
_cell.length_b   1.000
_cell.length_c   1.000
_cell.angle_alpha   90.00
_cell.angle_beta   90.00
_cell.angle_gamma   90.00
#
_symmetry.space_group_name_H-M   'P 1'
#
loop_
_entity.id
_entity.type
_entity.pdbx_description
1 polymer ?
#
loop_
_entity_poly.entity_id
_entity_poly.type
_entity_poly.pdbx_seq_one_letter_code
_entity_poly.pdbx_strand_id
1 'polypeptide(L)'
;MPGLINIHSRTRIPLQASRASACLIGYSLGLTASLTYYNDQDVPVDAMFVYPVDESCVVVGFEALVGGRTISLQLKDGPSISREATPTTSQVSQPISREATLTTSQTAFIVDEHETREIFTVNIGSLPPYETATVLVSISSEIRNGKNGALRCTLPHICTPSFELVTSPEDSKSSLTSTNYSMGYGTEDASFTTCRNLMDIVQETAINPFPYEFEFQLEVKMPCLLAGVESPTHSIRVDADPYARNANEVFVTLAEQHTYSEDVQVLLYLSDPHKPAIILEHGDMSLSGYEEYVKSRRGFKRLQREKEEKPSSKVDYLRGRLHKDLMHHAAIMLSFFPDFSSIPPRDPSKIPGNFIFILDRSGSMSGANIAGARETLLLFLKSLPTCCVFNIVSFGSSYKPMFSTSVPYTQQNVDKASADIKKMRADMGGTNILSPLQWVFSAPVTSGYPRQVFLLTDGSVSNTGTVIDLVRKNAYNTRCFALGIGPKASRSLVQGVGSAGGGAAELIQEGERIQPKVVACLKRALQPCISDITVTWRPPAGIEVLQSPKSLPPLFPGDRLVAYAVLYDMLVVETRPKDEE
;
A
#
# COMPACT_ATOMS: atom_id res chain seq x y z
N MET A 1 -14.65 12.55 -5.58
CA MET A 1 -14.82 11.11 -5.81
C MET A 1 -13.84 10.63 -6.87
N PRO A 2 -13.20 9.46 -6.67
CA PRO A 2 -12.28 8.86 -7.64
C PRO A 2 -13.01 8.42 -8.92
N GLY A 3 -12.28 8.24 -10.02
CA GLY A 3 -12.85 8.04 -11.35
C GLY A 3 -12.32 9.07 -12.35
N LEU A 4 -13.07 9.27 -13.44
CA LEU A 4 -12.79 10.30 -14.41
C LEU A 4 -13.49 11.62 -14.03
N ILE A 5 -12.72 12.70 -13.90
CA ILE A 5 -13.20 14.02 -13.49
C ILE A 5 -12.80 15.10 -14.48
N ASN A 6 -13.64 16.13 -14.61
CA ASN A 6 -13.28 17.37 -15.28
C ASN A 6 -12.25 18.14 -14.42
N ILE A 7 -11.12 18.54 -15.01
CA ILE A 7 -10.02 19.19 -14.32
C ILE A 7 -10.42 20.55 -13.73
N HIS A 8 -11.28 21.29 -14.44
CA HIS A 8 -11.66 22.66 -14.09
C HIS A 8 -12.79 22.69 -13.06
N SER A 9 -13.88 21.99 -13.34
CA SER A 9 -15.05 21.97 -12.46
C SER A 9 -14.90 20.98 -11.30
N ARG A 10 -13.93 20.04 -11.38
CA ARG A 10 -13.80 18.88 -10.47
C ARG A 10 -15.08 18.03 -10.38
N THR A 11 -15.93 18.12 -11.40
CA THR A 11 -17.15 17.30 -11.50
C THR A 11 -16.83 15.96 -12.15
N ARG A 12 -17.56 14.92 -11.76
CA ARG A 12 -17.42 13.58 -12.34
C ARG A 12 -17.91 13.54 -13.77
N ILE A 13 -17.29 12.69 -14.58
CA ILE A 13 -17.81 12.25 -15.87
C ILE A 13 -18.56 10.93 -15.63
N PRO A 14 -19.84 10.78 -16.05
CA PRO A 14 -20.62 9.57 -15.81
C PRO A 14 -19.97 8.30 -16.37
N LEU A 15 -20.01 7.23 -15.58
CA LEU A 15 -19.61 5.89 -16.00
C LEU A 15 -20.79 5.21 -16.69
N GLN A 16 -20.55 4.61 -17.87
CA GLN A 16 -21.54 3.85 -18.63
C GLN A 16 -21.34 2.34 -18.53
N ALA A 17 -20.09 1.89 -18.44
CA ALA A 17 -19.76 0.47 -18.32
C ALA A 17 -18.52 0.26 -17.44
N SER A 18 -18.53 -0.80 -16.65
CA SER A 18 -17.42 -1.26 -15.81
C SER A 18 -17.26 -2.77 -15.95
N ARG A 19 -16.11 -3.19 -16.49
CA ARG A 19 -15.76 -4.61 -16.57
C ARG A 19 -14.53 -4.85 -15.71
N ALA A 20 -14.68 -5.68 -14.69
CA ALA A 20 -13.61 -6.03 -13.76
C ALA A 20 -13.24 -7.51 -13.91
N SER A 21 -11.99 -7.78 -14.30
CA SER A 21 -11.42 -9.13 -14.33
C SER A 21 -10.29 -9.21 -13.32
N ALA A 22 -10.42 -10.13 -12.37
CA ALA A 22 -9.46 -10.34 -11.29
C ALA A 22 -8.89 -11.75 -11.33
N CYS A 23 -7.62 -11.90 -10.97
CA CYS A 23 -6.94 -13.17 -10.79
C CYS A 23 -6.29 -13.16 -9.40
N LEU A 24 -6.64 -14.13 -8.57
CA LEU A 24 -6.14 -14.25 -7.22
C LEU A 24 -5.34 -15.53 -7.06
N ILE A 25 -4.03 -15.38 -6.86
CA ILE A 25 -3.09 -16.50 -6.71
C ILE A 25 -2.51 -16.44 -5.31
N GLY A 26 -3.02 -17.31 -4.43
CA GLY A 26 -2.79 -17.29 -2.99
C GLY A 26 -3.10 -15.94 -2.34
N TYR A 27 -2.09 -15.10 -2.12
CA TYR A 27 -2.27 -13.77 -1.53
C TYR A 27 -2.09 -12.61 -2.52
N SER A 28 -1.67 -12.90 -3.76
CA SER A 28 -1.48 -11.90 -4.80
C SER A 28 -2.75 -11.75 -5.62
N LEU A 29 -3.26 -10.52 -5.74
CA LEU A 29 -4.42 -10.15 -6.53
C LEU A 29 -3.97 -9.28 -7.71
N GLY A 30 -4.16 -9.78 -8.92
CA GLY A 30 -4.18 -8.98 -10.13
C GLY A 30 -5.62 -8.54 -10.42
N LEU A 31 -5.84 -7.26 -10.69
CA LEU A 31 -7.13 -6.76 -11.16
C LEU A 31 -6.91 -5.90 -12.40
N THR A 32 -7.68 -6.17 -13.45
CA THR A 32 -7.79 -5.32 -14.63
C THR A 32 -9.22 -4.83 -14.74
N ALA A 33 -9.40 -3.51 -14.72
CA ALA A 33 -10.69 -2.85 -14.86
C ALA A 33 -10.74 -2.04 -16.15
N SER A 34 -11.77 -2.25 -16.96
CA SER A 34 -12.12 -1.43 -18.12
C SER A 34 -13.32 -0.56 -17.77
N LEU A 35 -13.09 0.74 -17.69
CA LEU A 35 -14.06 1.75 -17.26
C LEU A 35 -14.38 2.67 -18.44
N THR A 36 -15.63 2.66 -18.90
CA THR A 36 -16.09 3.49 -20.02
C THR A 36 -16.91 4.66 -19.51
N TYR A 37 -16.45 5.87 -19.80
CA TYR A 37 -17.07 7.14 -19.42
C TYR A 37 -17.64 7.84 -20.64
N TYR A 38 -18.68 8.65 -20.45
CA TYR A 38 -19.32 9.40 -21.52
C TYR A 38 -19.46 10.88 -21.17
N ASN A 39 -19.06 11.74 -22.10
CA ASN A 39 -19.29 13.18 -21.99
C ASN A 39 -20.69 13.51 -22.52
N ASP A 40 -21.63 13.77 -21.61
CA ASP A 40 -23.00 14.16 -21.93
C ASP A 40 -23.16 15.68 -22.18
N GLN A 41 -22.08 16.45 -22.04
CA GLN A 41 -22.08 17.89 -22.27
C GLN A 41 -21.95 18.21 -23.77
N ASP A 42 -22.44 19.38 -24.16
CA ASP A 42 -22.27 19.97 -25.50
C ASP A 42 -20.89 20.64 -25.69
N VAL A 43 -20.07 20.65 -24.64
CA VAL A 43 -18.72 21.21 -24.62
C VAL A 43 -17.65 20.14 -24.34
N PRO A 44 -16.43 20.28 -24.90
CA PRO A 44 -15.34 19.37 -24.58
C PRO A 44 -14.93 19.51 -23.12
N VAL A 45 -14.55 18.38 -22.51
CA VAL A 45 -14.16 18.29 -21.11
C VAL A 45 -12.70 17.86 -21.00
N ASP A 46 -11.86 18.70 -20.40
CA ASP A 46 -10.51 18.29 -20.03
C ASP A 46 -10.56 17.34 -18.84
N ALA A 47 -10.20 16.09 -19.09
CA ALA A 47 -10.46 14.98 -18.19
C ALA A 47 -9.19 14.46 -17.53
N MET A 48 -9.30 14.15 -16.24
CA MET A 48 -8.25 13.53 -15.43
C MET A 48 -8.79 12.31 -14.73
N PHE A 49 -8.06 11.21 -14.84
CA PHE A 49 -8.35 9.99 -14.12
C PHE A 49 -7.68 10.02 -12.75
N VAL A 50 -8.42 9.69 -11.71
CA VAL A 50 -7.98 9.64 -10.31
C VAL A 50 -8.30 8.27 -9.74
N TYR A 51 -7.27 7.52 -9.36
CA TYR A 51 -7.38 6.18 -8.81
C TYR A 51 -6.77 6.14 -7.39
N PRO A 52 -7.51 5.70 -6.37
CA PRO A 52 -6.98 5.59 -5.01
C PRO A 52 -6.08 4.36 -4.90
N VAL A 53 -4.87 4.53 -4.39
CA VAL A 53 -3.89 3.45 -4.20
C VAL A 53 -3.62 3.29 -2.71
N ASP A 54 -3.60 2.06 -2.22
CA ASP A 54 -3.19 1.77 -0.84
C ASP A 54 -1.75 1.23 -0.78
N GLU A 55 -1.20 1.07 0.44
CA GLU A 55 0.18 0.61 0.63
C GLU A 55 0.47 -0.80 0.08
N SER A 56 -0.57 -1.60 -0.12
CA SER A 56 -0.51 -2.98 -0.62
C SER A 56 -0.83 -3.08 -2.11
N CYS A 57 -1.02 -1.95 -2.81
CA CYS A 57 -1.48 -1.89 -4.20
C CYS A 57 -0.50 -1.09 -5.06
N VAL A 58 -0.29 -1.54 -6.30
CA VAL A 58 0.51 -0.84 -7.30
C VAL A 58 -0.23 -0.88 -8.63
N VAL A 59 -0.28 0.26 -9.33
CA VAL A 59 -0.75 0.32 -10.72
C VAL A 59 0.36 -0.21 -11.62
N VAL A 60 0.12 -1.34 -12.28
CA VAL A 60 1.08 -2.03 -13.15
C VAL A 60 0.84 -1.76 -14.64
N GLY A 61 -0.35 -1.30 -15.00
CA GLY A 61 -0.72 -0.95 -16.36
C GLY A 61 -1.79 0.12 -16.39
N PHE A 62 -1.70 1.02 -17.37
CA PHE A 62 -2.71 2.03 -17.62
C PHE A 62 -2.76 2.36 -19.10
N GLU A 63 -3.95 2.29 -19.69
CA GLU A 63 -4.23 2.74 -21.04
C GLU A 63 -5.55 3.51 -21.06
N ALA A 64 -5.61 4.63 -21.79
CA ALA A 64 -6.83 5.38 -21.99
C ALA A 64 -7.05 5.65 -23.48
N LEU A 65 -8.24 5.34 -23.99
CA LEU A 65 -8.68 5.62 -25.34
C LEU A 65 -9.66 6.80 -25.32
N VAL A 66 -9.30 7.91 -25.95
CA VAL A 66 -10.08 9.16 -25.99
C VAL A 66 -10.09 9.70 -27.42
N GLY A 67 -11.25 9.82 -28.06
CA GLY A 67 -11.37 10.39 -29.42
C GLY A 67 -10.43 9.76 -30.45
N GLY A 68 -10.26 8.43 -30.38
CA GLY A 68 -9.34 7.67 -31.25
C GLY A 68 -7.85 7.77 -30.89
N ARG A 69 -7.48 8.48 -29.82
CA ARG A 69 -6.11 8.58 -29.30
C ARG A 69 -5.92 7.60 -28.16
N THR A 70 -4.83 6.84 -28.18
CA THR A 70 -4.43 5.96 -27.07
C THR A 70 -3.32 6.61 -26.26
N ILE A 71 -3.56 6.77 -24.96
CA ILE A 71 -2.58 7.19 -23.97
C ILE A 71 -2.18 5.93 -23.21
N SER A 72 -0.91 5.58 -23.22
CA SER A 72 -0.40 4.41 -22.48
C SER A 72 0.69 4.81 -21.50
N LEU A 73 0.72 4.15 -20.36
CA LEU A 73 1.76 4.33 -19.36
C LEU A 73 2.97 3.44 -19.72
N GLN A 74 4.14 4.06 -19.83
CA GLN A 74 5.40 3.32 -19.99
C GLN A 74 6.17 3.32 -18.67
N LEU A 75 6.33 2.13 -18.08
CA LEU A 75 7.21 1.93 -16.94
C LEU A 75 8.68 2.01 -17.41
N LYS A 76 9.44 2.95 -16.85
CA LYS A 76 10.88 3.10 -17.08
C LYS A 76 11.61 3.16 -15.74
N ASP A 77 12.88 2.76 -15.74
CA ASP A 77 13.73 2.88 -14.55
C ASP A 77 13.90 4.37 -14.17
N GLY A 78 13.78 4.69 -12.88
CA GLY A 78 13.86 6.06 -12.34
C GLY A 78 14.99 6.97 -12.88
N PRO A 79 16.25 6.52 -12.99
CA PRO A 79 17.33 7.35 -13.55
C PRO A 79 17.23 7.59 -15.07
N SER A 80 16.39 6.84 -15.78
CA SER A 80 16.13 7.01 -17.22
C SER A 80 15.11 8.13 -17.47
N ILE A 81 14.14 8.27 -16.56
CA ILE A 81 13.06 9.28 -16.64
C ILE A 81 13.61 10.69 -16.43
N SER A 82 14.52 10.88 -15.47
CA SER A 82 15.11 12.20 -15.18
C SER A 82 15.95 12.78 -16.33
N ARG A 83 16.49 11.94 -17.22
CA ARG A 83 17.20 12.38 -18.44
C ARG A 83 16.26 12.84 -19.55
N GLU A 84 15.07 12.27 -19.66
CA GLU A 84 14.09 12.63 -20.70
C GLU A 84 13.18 13.79 -20.26
N ALA A 85 12.95 13.95 -18.95
CA ALA A 85 12.06 14.98 -18.40
C ALA A 85 12.72 16.36 -18.16
N THR A 86 13.91 16.64 -18.72
CA THR A 86 14.47 18.00 -18.69
C THR A 86 13.92 18.80 -19.88
N PRO A 87 13.01 19.76 -19.67
CA PRO A 87 12.76 20.76 -20.70
C PRO A 87 14.06 21.55 -20.87
N THR A 88 14.60 21.59 -22.09
CA THR A 88 15.77 22.41 -22.45
C THR A 88 15.47 23.89 -22.24
N THR A 89 15.65 24.38 -21.02
CA THR A 89 15.65 25.81 -20.68
C THR A 89 17.04 26.37 -20.93
N SER A 90 17.45 26.44 -22.19
CA SER A 90 18.57 27.27 -22.59
C SER A 90 18.65 27.35 -24.12
N GLN A 91 17.98 28.35 -24.69
CA GLN A 91 18.58 29.24 -25.69
C GLN A 91 17.72 30.49 -25.91
N VAL A 92 18.43 31.59 -26.12
CA VAL A 92 18.03 32.99 -26.06
C VAL A 92 17.60 33.49 -27.45
N SER A 93 16.57 34.34 -27.50
CA SER A 93 16.26 35.38 -28.51
C SER A 93 16.07 35.02 -30.00
N GLN A 94 14.83 35.14 -30.51
CA GLN A 94 14.37 36.07 -31.57
C GLN A 94 13.09 35.56 -32.29
N PRO A 95 12.26 36.44 -32.90
CA PRO A 95 10.93 36.07 -33.41
C PRO A 95 10.92 35.77 -34.92
N ILE A 96 9.80 35.16 -35.36
CA ILE A 96 9.26 34.99 -36.73
C ILE A 96 9.74 33.73 -37.50
N SER A 97 8.83 32.75 -37.67
CA SER A 97 8.24 32.35 -38.97
C SER A 97 7.51 31.00 -38.89
N ARG A 98 6.47 30.89 -39.72
CA ARG A 98 5.52 29.79 -39.90
C ARG A 98 6.17 28.45 -40.30
N GLU A 99 5.38 27.40 -40.04
CA GLU A 99 5.42 26.06 -40.62
C GLU A 99 6.57 25.14 -40.19
N ALA A 100 6.30 24.32 -39.18
CA ALA A 100 6.93 23.01 -39.03
C ALA A 100 5.91 22.00 -38.47
N THR A 101 5.80 20.91 -39.20
CA THR A 101 4.84 19.82 -39.15
C THR A 101 4.80 19.12 -37.78
N LEU A 102 3.59 18.98 -37.21
CA LEU A 102 3.30 18.14 -36.06
C LEU A 102 3.69 16.69 -36.35
N THR A 103 4.80 16.23 -35.78
CA THR A 103 5.12 14.81 -35.66
C THR A 103 5.36 14.50 -34.18
N THR A 104 4.42 13.75 -33.61
CA THR A 104 4.53 12.95 -32.38
C THR A 104 5.34 13.59 -31.24
N SER A 105 4.73 14.53 -30.52
CA SER A 105 5.23 15.00 -29.23
C SER A 105 5.02 13.92 -28.16
N GLN A 106 6.08 13.22 -27.77
CA GLN A 106 6.13 12.53 -26.47
C GLN A 106 6.06 13.60 -25.38
N THR A 107 4.87 13.92 -24.89
CA THR A 107 4.69 14.77 -23.71
C THR A 107 4.81 13.88 -22.47
N ALA A 108 5.85 14.12 -21.67
CA ALA A 108 6.00 13.47 -20.37
C ALA A 108 4.92 14.01 -19.41
N PHE A 109 4.00 13.16 -18.98
CA PHE A 109 3.01 13.48 -17.97
C PHE A 109 3.63 13.23 -16.59
N ILE A 110 3.69 14.27 -15.76
CA ILE A 110 4.13 14.14 -14.37
C ILE A 110 2.97 13.51 -13.59
N VAL A 111 3.14 12.24 -13.23
CA VAL A 111 2.44 11.65 -12.09
C VAL A 111 3.06 12.29 -10.86
N ASP A 112 2.22 12.78 -9.94
CA ASP A 112 2.53 13.15 -8.55
C ASP A 112 2.39 14.65 -8.19
N GLU A 113 1.22 15.04 -7.65
CA GLU A 113 1.04 16.30 -6.90
C GLU A 113 1.30 16.11 -5.38
N HIS A 114 1.52 14.88 -4.90
CA HIS A 114 1.56 14.56 -3.47
C HIS A 114 2.54 13.42 -3.15
N GLU A 115 3.64 13.72 -2.44
CA GLU A 115 4.66 12.75 -1.94
C GLU A 115 4.10 11.51 -1.19
N THR A 116 2.80 11.51 -0.87
CA THR A 116 2.04 10.38 -0.33
C THR A 116 1.58 9.46 -1.47
N ARG A 117 2.07 8.21 -1.50
CA ARG A 117 1.74 7.15 -2.50
C ARG A 117 0.28 6.65 -2.45
N GLU A 118 -0.67 7.52 -2.16
CA GLU A 118 -2.07 7.20 -1.85
C GLU A 118 -3.01 7.44 -3.05
N ILE A 119 -2.53 8.14 -4.09
CA ILE A 119 -3.32 8.49 -5.26
C ILE A 119 -2.47 8.30 -6.52
N PHE A 120 -3.09 7.70 -7.54
CA PHE A 120 -2.60 7.66 -8.90
C PHE A 120 -3.44 8.60 -9.75
N THR A 121 -2.81 9.57 -10.41
CA THR A 121 -3.49 10.55 -11.28
C THR A 121 -2.90 10.56 -12.68
N VAL A 122 -3.77 10.62 -13.70
CA VAL A 122 -3.36 10.73 -15.10
C VAL A 122 -4.28 11.73 -15.81
N ASN A 123 -3.69 12.76 -16.40
CA ASN A 123 -4.40 13.66 -17.31
C ASN A 123 -4.59 12.94 -18.66
N ILE A 124 -5.84 12.69 -19.05
CA ILE A 124 -6.16 12.01 -20.32
C ILE A 124 -6.49 12.99 -21.46
N GLY A 125 -6.38 14.30 -21.20
CA GLY A 125 -6.62 15.35 -22.17
C GLY A 125 -8.10 15.69 -22.38
N SER A 126 -8.40 16.31 -23.51
CA SER A 126 -9.74 16.80 -23.83
C SER A 126 -10.62 15.68 -24.41
N LEU A 127 -11.73 15.39 -23.73
CA LEU A 127 -12.80 14.49 -24.17
C LEU A 127 -13.87 15.29 -24.92
N PRO A 128 -14.09 15.06 -26.22
CA PRO A 128 -15.06 15.81 -27.00
C PRO A 128 -16.52 15.67 -26.50
N PRO A 129 -17.41 16.60 -26.88
CA PRO A 129 -18.85 16.48 -26.63
C PRO A 129 -19.41 15.17 -27.18
N TYR A 130 -20.27 14.50 -26.44
CA TYR A 130 -20.97 13.28 -26.86
C TYR A 130 -20.06 12.12 -27.28
N GLU A 131 -18.81 12.10 -26.79
CA GLU A 131 -17.87 11.01 -27.00
C GLU A 131 -17.61 10.22 -25.72
N THR A 132 -17.07 9.01 -25.89
CA THR A 132 -16.66 8.13 -24.79
C THR A 132 -15.14 8.13 -24.60
N ALA A 133 -14.74 7.98 -23.34
CA ALA A 133 -13.38 7.63 -22.96
C ALA A 133 -13.39 6.24 -22.34
N THR A 134 -12.51 5.34 -22.79
CA THR A 134 -12.32 4.03 -22.16
C THR A 134 -10.98 4.01 -21.44
N VAL A 135 -10.99 3.75 -20.14
CA VAL A 135 -9.81 3.63 -19.31
C VAL A 135 -9.63 2.17 -18.91
N LEU A 136 -8.49 1.59 -19.29
CA LEU A 136 -8.02 0.29 -18.83
C LEU A 136 -6.97 0.50 -17.75
N VAL A 137 -7.26 0.06 -16.53
CA VAL A 137 -6.31 0.13 -15.41
C VAL A 137 -6.05 -1.28 -14.89
N SER A 138 -4.78 -1.63 -14.78
CA SER A 138 -4.32 -2.90 -14.22
C SER A 138 -3.54 -2.63 -12.94
N ILE A 139 -3.93 -3.31 -11.86
CA ILE A 139 -3.29 -3.23 -10.56
C ILE A 139 -2.79 -4.60 -10.13
N SER A 140 -1.75 -4.59 -9.30
CA SER A 140 -1.30 -5.73 -8.52
C SER A 140 -1.36 -5.36 -7.05
N SER A 141 -1.98 -6.19 -6.23
CA SER A 141 -2.05 -5.97 -4.80
C SER A 141 -1.92 -7.25 -3.98
N GLU A 142 -1.71 -7.09 -2.67
CA GLU A 142 -1.80 -8.21 -1.72
C GLU A 142 -3.08 -8.15 -0.90
N ILE A 143 -3.84 -9.25 -0.88
CA ILE A 143 -5.07 -9.32 -0.10
C ILE A 143 -4.81 -9.40 1.40
N ARG A 144 -5.78 -8.95 2.19
CA ARG A 144 -5.72 -9.01 3.65
C ARG A 144 -6.50 -10.21 4.18
N ASN A 145 -6.05 -10.75 5.32
CA ASN A 145 -6.80 -11.79 6.02
C ASN A 145 -8.04 -11.17 6.68
N GLY A 146 -9.16 -11.85 6.50
CA GLY A 146 -10.35 -11.72 7.33
C GLY A 146 -10.22 -12.51 8.63
N LYS A 147 -11.36 -12.74 9.28
CA LYS A 147 -11.43 -13.52 10.52
C LYS A 147 -11.01 -14.97 10.26
N ASN A 148 -10.29 -15.58 11.21
CA ASN A 148 -9.88 -16.98 11.19
C ASN A 148 -9.11 -17.42 9.92
N GLY A 149 -8.37 -16.50 9.30
CA GLY A 149 -7.55 -16.82 8.13
C GLY A 149 -8.31 -16.91 6.81
N ALA A 150 -9.62 -16.59 6.80
CA ALA A 150 -10.36 -16.39 5.56
C ALA A 150 -9.72 -15.26 4.76
N LEU A 151 -9.75 -15.35 3.44
CA LEU A 151 -9.22 -14.31 2.54
C LEU A 151 -10.37 -13.40 2.11
N ARG A 152 -10.16 -12.09 2.15
CA ARG A 152 -11.15 -11.11 1.69
C ARG A 152 -10.64 -10.41 0.44
N CYS A 153 -11.34 -10.63 -0.67
CA CYS A 153 -11.16 -9.87 -1.89
C CYS A 153 -12.30 -8.85 -2.01
N THR A 154 -11.96 -7.57 -2.17
CA THR A 154 -12.94 -6.50 -2.35
C THR A 154 -12.55 -5.72 -3.59
N LEU A 155 -13.48 -5.56 -4.52
CA LEU A 155 -13.25 -4.71 -5.68
C LEU A 155 -13.11 -3.24 -5.23
N PRO A 156 -12.17 -2.49 -5.80
CA PRO A 156 -12.06 -1.05 -5.56
C PRO A 156 -13.36 -0.33 -5.94
N HIS A 157 -13.78 0.60 -5.10
CA HIS A 157 -15.05 1.31 -5.27
C HIS A 157 -15.18 2.09 -6.59
N ILE A 158 -14.05 2.48 -7.21
CA ILE A 158 -14.03 3.07 -8.55
C ILE A 158 -14.55 2.11 -9.65
N CYS A 159 -14.49 0.80 -9.42
CA CYS A 159 -15.03 -0.22 -10.32
C CYS A 159 -16.53 -0.49 -10.07
N THR A 160 -17.01 -0.19 -8.87
CA THR A 160 -18.38 -0.44 -8.41
C THR A 160 -18.98 0.83 -7.79
N PRO A 161 -19.02 1.98 -8.51
CA PRO A 161 -19.57 3.18 -7.93
C PRO A 161 -21.04 2.96 -7.57
N SER A 162 -21.46 3.47 -6.42
CA SER A 162 -22.82 3.33 -5.93
C SER A 162 -23.79 4.16 -6.76
N PHE A 163 -25.04 3.75 -6.85
CA PHE A 163 -26.11 4.52 -7.50
C PHE A 163 -27.27 4.67 -6.51
N GLU A 164 -27.64 5.92 -6.21
CA GLU A 164 -28.82 6.22 -5.41
C GLU A 164 -29.97 6.61 -6.34
N LEU A 165 -31.03 5.79 -6.34
CA LEU A 165 -32.28 6.15 -6.99
C LEU A 165 -32.92 7.27 -6.15
N VAL A 166 -33.01 8.49 -6.71
CA VAL A 166 -33.82 9.55 -6.09
C VAL A 166 -35.28 9.12 -6.18
N THR A 167 -35.78 8.46 -5.15
CA THR A 167 -37.22 8.25 -4.99
C THR A 167 -37.85 9.60 -4.68
N SER A 168 -38.81 10.02 -5.51
CA SER A 168 -39.65 11.19 -5.28
C SER A 168 -40.22 11.19 -3.86
N PRO A 169 -40.31 12.35 -3.18
CA PRO A 169 -40.76 12.42 -1.80
C PRO A 169 -42.28 12.34 -1.71
N GLU A 170 -42.83 11.14 -1.85
CA GLU A 170 -44.14 10.79 -1.28
C GLU A 170 -43.95 9.47 -0.52
N ASP A 171 -44.24 9.50 0.78
CA ASP A 171 -44.18 8.37 1.73
C ASP A 171 -42.85 8.00 2.39
N SER A 172 -42.28 8.94 3.15
CA SER A 172 -41.65 8.59 4.44
C SER A 172 -41.56 9.78 5.39
N LYS A 173 -42.61 9.99 6.20
CA LYS A 173 -42.50 10.82 7.41
C LYS A 173 -41.72 10.05 8.47
N SER A 174 -40.43 10.31 8.62
CA SER A 174 -39.80 10.54 9.93
C SER A 174 -38.30 10.86 9.82
N SER A 175 -37.92 11.96 10.48
CA SER A 175 -36.57 12.25 11.00
C SER A 175 -35.49 12.69 10.00
N LEU A 176 -35.65 13.88 9.41
CA LEU A 176 -34.54 14.64 8.81
C LEU A 176 -34.14 15.78 9.74
N THR A 177 -32.90 15.72 10.24
CA THR A 177 -32.16 16.90 10.71
C THR A 177 -31.56 17.59 9.51
N SER A 178 -31.80 18.89 9.44
CA SER A 178 -31.62 19.72 8.25
C SER A 178 -30.15 19.93 7.87
N THR A 179 -29.78 19.56 6.64
CA THR A 179 -28.73 20.23 5.88
C THR A 179 -29.31 20.64 4.53
N ASN A 180 -29.46 21.96 4.35
CA ASN A 180 -30.11 22.58 3.21
C ASN A 180 -29.29 22.36 1.92
N TYR A 181 -29.88 21.67 0.94
CA TYR A 181 -29.50 21.76 -0.46
C TYR A 181 -30.39 22.81 -1.14
N SER A 182 -29.74 23.82 -1.72
CA SER A 182 -30.37 24.83 -2.59
C SER A 182 -29.94 24.54 -4.02
N MET A 183 -30.84 23.93 -4.80
CA MET A 183 -30.78 23.90 -6.26
C MET A 183 -31.28 25.24 -6.79
N GLY A 184 -30.40 26.05 -7.35
CA GLY A 184 -30.74 27.31 -8.01
C GLY A 184 -30.29 27.27 -9.46
N TYR A 185 -31.25 27.18 -10.39
CA TYR A 185 -31.07 27.63 -11.77
C TYR A 185 -31.03 29.17 -11.73
N GLY A 186 -29.88 29.76 -12.04
CA GLY A 186 -29.71 31.21 -12.12
C GLY A 186 -28.31 31.58 -12.56
N THR A 187 -28.24 32.37 -13.62
CA THR A 187 -27.03 33.03 -14.13
C THR A 187 -26.43 34.00 -13.11
N GLU A 188 -25.10 34.13 -13.16
CA GLU A 188 -24.22 35.19 -12.62
C GLU A 188 -23.30 34.84 -11.42
N ASP A 189 -22.06 35.30 -11.61
CA ASP A 189 -20.94 35.53 -10.70
C ASP A 189 -20.00 34.40 -10.29
N ALA A 190 -18.93 34.31 -11.10
CA ALA A 190 -17.61 33.82 -10.74
C ALA A 190 -17.05 34.58 -9.52
N SER A 191 -17.21 34.04 -8.32
CA SER A 191 -16.29 34.31 -7.20
C SER A 191 -16.32 33.22 -6.14
N PHE A 192 -15.14 32.65 -5.85
CA PHE A 192 -14.81 31.75 -4.74
C PHE A 192 -15.45 30.36 -4.68
N THR A 193 -15.17 29.51 -5.69
CA THR A 193 -15.13 28.06 -5.45
C THR A 193 -13.74 27.72 -4.92
N THR A 194 -13.62 27.48 -3.61
CA THR A 194 -12.40 26.95 -2.99
C THR A 194 -11.99 25.69 -3.77
N CYS A 195 -10.84 25.71 -4.43
CA CYS A 195 -10.36 24.57 -5.20
C CYS A 195 -10.29 23.34 -4.28
N ARG A 196 -11.09 22.31 -4.57
CA ARG A 196 -11.10 21.05 -3.81
C ARG A 196 -9.76 20.34 -3.95
N ASN A 197 -9.23 19.82 -2.84
CA ASN A 197 -8.00 19.04 -2.84
C ASN A 197 -8.28 17.62 -3.40
N LEU A 198 -7.32 17.02 -4.12
CA LEU A 198 -7.43 15.64 -4.62
C LEU A 198 -7.61 14.60 -3.51
N MET A 199 -7.05 14.86 -2.32
CA MET A 199 -7.25 14.01 -1.15
C MET A 199 -8.70 13.98 -0.67
N ASP A 200 -9.39 15.11 -0.73
CA ASP A 200 -10.83 15.16 -0.40
C ASP A 200 -11.62 14.34 -1.42
N ILE A 201 -11.24 14.44 -2.71
CA ILE A 201 -11.86 13.71 -3.81
C ILE A 201 -11.71 12.19 -3.63
N VAL A 202 -10.56 11.70 -3.14
CA VAL A 202 -10.33 10.27 -2.93
C VAL A 202 -11.09 9.71 -1.73
N GLN A 203 -11.37 10.53 -0.72
CA GLN A 203 -12.09 10.11 0.48
C GLN A 203 -13.62 10.10 0.32
N GLU A 204 -14.15 10.67 -0.76
CA GLU A 204 -15.58 10.68 -1.07
C GLU A 204 -16.04 9.34 -1.69
N THR A 205 -17.21 8.85 -1.25
CA THR A 205 -17.90 7.67 -1.79
C THR A 205 -18.16 7.81 -3.28
N ALA A 206 -17.72 6.86 -4.10
CA ALA A 206 -17.86 6.91 -5.55
C ALA A 206 -19.32 6.66 -5.96
N ILE A 207 -20.15 7.70 -6.09
CA ILE A 207 -21.52 7.64 -6.65
C ILE A 207 -21.49 7.84 -8.19
N ASN A 208 -22.29 7.10 -8.94
CA ASN A 208 -22.59 7.33 -10.37
C ASN A 208 -24.00 7.94 -10.51
N PRO A 209 -24.25 8.89 -11.44
CA PRO A 209 -25.57 9.52 -11.58
C PRO A 209 -26.62 8.61 -12.21
N PHE A 210 -26.21 7.56 -12.91
CA PHE A 210 -27.08 6.67 -13.66
C PHE A 210 -26.67 5.20 -13.45
N PRO A 211 -27.56 4.22 -13.70
CA PRO A 211 -27.16 2.82 -13.82
C PRO A 211 -26.13 2.63 -14.93
N TYR A 212 -25.25 1.65 -14.78
CA TYR A 212 -24.19 1.32 -15.73
C TYR A 212 -24.11 -0.19 -15.94
N GLU A 213 -23.55 -0.61 -17.08
CA GLU A 213 -23.29 -2.04 -17.33
C GLU A 213 -22.14 -2.51 -16.44
N PHE A 214 -22.35 -3.61 -15.71
CA PHE A 214 -21.33 -4.19 -14.83
C PHE A 214 -21.09 -5.66 -15.14
N GLU A 215 -19.82 -6.00 -15.37
CA GLU A 215 -19.36 -7.39 -15.51
C GLU A 215 -18.20 -7.65 -14.54
N PHE A 216 -18.26 -8.80 -13.86
CA PHE A 216 -17.23 -9.23 -12.91
C PHE A 216 -16.88 -10.70 -13.11
N GLN A 217 -15.56 -10.95 -13.15
CA GLN A 217 -14.99 -12.28 -13.15
C GLN A 217 -13.79 -12.32 -12.22
N LEU A 218 -13.69 -13.36 -11.40
CA LEU A 218 -12.57 -13.62 -10.51
C LEU A 218 -12.09 -15.06 -10.68
N GLU A 219 -10.87 -15.23 -11.17
CA GLU A 219 -10.16 -16.50 -11.15
C GLU A 219 -9.41 -16.64 -9.82
N VAL A 220 -9.51 -17.78 -9.17
CA VAL A 220 -8.89 -18.04 -7.86
C VAL A 220 -8.04 -19.29 -7.96
N LYS A 221 -6.80 -19.20 -7.51
CA LYS A 221 -5.85 -20.31 -7.38
C LYS A 221 -5.23 -20.31 -6.00
N MET A 222 -5.49 -21.35 -5.21
CA MET A 222 -5.03 -21.48 -3.83
C MET A 222 -4.02 -22.61 -3.65
N PRO A 223 -3.15 -22.53 -2.63
CA PRO A 223 -2.18 -23.59 -2.35
C PRO A 223 -2.82 -24.82 -1.67
N CYS A 224 -4.07 -24.69 -1.21
CA CYS A 224 -4.83 -25.75 -0.56
C CYS A 224 -6.29 -25.72 -1.02
N LEU A 225 -7.05 -26.75 -0.65
CA LEU A 225 -8.47 -26.85 -0.96
C LEU A 225 -9.25 -25.69 -0.36
N LEU A 226 -10.17 -25.13 -1.15
CA LEU A 226 -11.18 -24.20 -0.65
C LEU A 226 -12.25 -24.99 0.13
N ALA A 227 -12.45 -24.63 1.40
CA ALA A 227 -13.56 -25.12 2.21
C ALA A 227 -14.89 -24.44 1.84
N GLY A 228 -14.83 -23.23 1.27
CA GLY A 228 -16.00 -22.51 0.81
C GLY A 228 -15.63 -21.18 0.17
N VAL A 229 -16.54 -20.68 -0.66
CA VAL A 229 -16.48 -19.36 -1.29
C VAL A 229 -17.84 -18.72 -1.10
N GLU A 230 -17.88 -17.54 -0.51
CA GLU A 230 -19.11 -16.80 -0.29
C GLU A 230 -18.92 -15.32 -0.61
N SER A 231 -20.03 -14.61 -0.76
CA SER A 231 -20.02 -13.16 -0.92
C SER A 231 -21.09 -12.58 0.00
N PRO A 232 -20.73 -11.73 0.97
CA PRO A 232 -21.70 -11.10 1.88
C PRO A 232 -22.51 -9.99 1.19
N THR A 233 -22.08 -9.54 0.01
CA THR A 233 -22.64 -8.37 -0.68
C THR A 233 -23.49 -8.73 -1.89
N HIS A 234 -23.18 -9.84 -2.56
CA HIS A 234 -23.76 -10.21 -3.85
C HIS A 234 -23.95 -11.72 -3.97
N SER A 235 -25.02 -12.14 -4.65
CA SER A 235 -25.21 -13.52 -5.11
C SER A 235 -24.13 -13.88 -6.12
N ILE A 236 -23.38 -14.96 -5.89
CA ILE A 236 -22.26 -15.40 -6.74
C ILE A 236 -22.47 -16.81 -7.28
N ARG A 237 -21.86 -17.10 -8.44
CA ARG A 237 -21.67 -18.45 -8.98
C ARG A 237 -20.20 -18.80 -8.85
N VAL A 238 -19.94 -20.05 -8.49
CA VAL A 238 -18.60 -20.58 -8.30
C VAL A 238 -18.50 -21.84 -9.15
N ASP A 239 -17.70 -21.76 -10.19
CA ASP A 239 -17.47 -22.83 -11.14
C ASP A 239 -16.02 -23.34 -10.97
N ALA A 240 -15.79 -24.60 -11.32
CA ALA A 240 -14.44 -25.18 -11.37
C ALA A 240 -14.24 -25.82 -12.75
N ASP A 241 -12.99 -26.01 -13.17
CA ASP A 241 -12.70 -26.78 -14.36
C ASP A 241 -13.30 -28.20 -14.20
N PRO A 242 -14.13 -28.68 -15.16
CA PRO A 242 -14.68 -30.04 -15.12
C PRO A 242 -13.64 -31.16 -14.95
N TYR A 243 -12.38 -30.90 -15.31
CA TYR A 243 -11.27 -31.85 -15.19
C TYR A 243 -10.38 -31.59 -13.96
N ALA A 244 -10.69 -30.59 -13.14
CA ALA A 244 -9.95 -30.30 -11.92
C ALA A 244 -10.01 -31.49 -10.95
N ARG A 245 -8.85 -31.88 -10.43
CA ARG A 245 -8.75 -32.96 -9.44
C ARG A 245 -9.17 -32.53 -8.04
N ASN A 246 -9.17 -31.23 -7.79
CA ASN A 246 -9.44 -30.62 -6.50
C ASN A 246 -9.96 -29.18 -6.69
N ALA A 247 -10.65 -28.65 -5.68
CA ALA A 247 -11.23 -27.30 -5.71
C ALA A 247 -10.23 -26.24 -5.21
N ASN A 248 -8.98 -26.30 -5.66
CA ASN A 248 -8.00 -25.24 -5.37
C ASN A 248 -8.04 -24.11 -6.41
N GLU A 249 -8.59 -24.41 -7.60
CA GLU A 249 -8.77 -23.50 -8.72
C GLU A 249 -10.26 -23.38 -9.02
N VAL A 250 -10.80 -22.16 -8.93
CA VAL A 250 -12.23 -21.86 -9.14
C VAL A 250 -12.40 -20.52 -9.86
N PHE A 251 -13.52 -20.37 -10.53
CA PHE A 251 -13.96 -19.15 -11.20
C PHE A 251 -15.21 -18.62 -10.51
N VAL A 252 -15.21 -17.34 -10.16
CA VAL A 252 -16.31 -16.67 -9.48
C VAL A 252 -16.89 -15.59 -10.38
N THR A 253 -18.20 -15.62 -10.57
CA THR A 253 -18.95 -14.57 -11.29
C THR A 253 -20.17 -14.16 -10.47
N LEU A 254 -20.83 -13.07 -10.85
CA LEU A 254 -22.13 -12.74 -10.27
C LEU A 254 -23.22 -13.70 -10.75
N ALA A 255 -24.12 -14.10 -9.84
CA ALA A 255 -25.28 -14.91 -10.15
C ALA A 255 -26.47 -14.07 -10.64
N GLU A 256 -26.52 -12.82 -10.19
CA GLU A 256 -27.58 -11.83 -10.44
C GLU A 256 -26.95 -10.52 -10.93
N GLN A 257 -27.76 -9.60 -11.44
CA GLN A 257 -27.28 -8.27 -11.83
C GLN A 257 -26.82 -7.46 -10.61
N HIS A 258 -25.80 -6.63 -10.80
CA HIS A 258 -25.25 -5.77 -9.76
C HIS A 258 -26.27 -4.73 -9.30
N THR A 259 -26.40 -4.55 -7.98
CA THR A 259 -27.41 -3.66 -7.37
C THR A 259 -26.92 -2.23 -7.16
N TYR A 260 -25.64 -1.97 -7.40
CA TYR A 260 -25.01 -0.64 -7.25
C TYR A 260 -25.10 -0.05 -5.83
N SER A 261 -25.33 -0.88 -4.82
CA SER A 261 -25.46 -0.44 -3.43
C SER A 261 -24.12 -0.48 -2.68
N GLU A 262 -23.29 -1.48 -2.99
CA GLU A 262 -22.05 -1.76 -2.27
C GLU A 262 -21.00 -2.35 -3.21
N ASP A 263 -19.74 -2.36 -2.78
CA ASP A 263 -18.65 -3.00 -3.53
C ASP A 263 -18.77 -4.52 -3.51
N VAL A 264 -18.37 -5.18 -4.61
CA VAL A 264 -18.33 -6.64 -4.65
C VAL A 264 -17.24 -7.17 -3.71
N GLN A 265 -17.67 -7.99 -2.75
CA GLN A 265 -16.79 -8.65 -1.77
C GLN A 265 -16.91 -10.17 -1.90
N VAL A 266 -15.77 -10.85 -2.08
CA VAL A 266 -15.68 -12.31 -2.10
C VAL A 266 -14.81 -12.77 -0.93
N LEU A 267 -15.35 -13.69 -0.13
CA LEU A 267 -14.68 -14.34 0.99
C LEU A 267 -14.32 -15.77 0.62
N LEU A 268 -13.04 -16.11 0.81
CA LEU A 268 -12.51 -17.45 0.53
C LEU A 268 -12.12 -18.12 1.84
N TYR A 269 -12.64 -19.31 2.08
CA TYR A 269 -12.28 -20.14 3.24
C TYR A 269 -11.32 -21.22 2.82
N LEU A 270 -10.13 -21.22 3.40
CA LEU A 270 -9.15 -22.28 3.21
C LEU A 270 -9.49 -23.46 4.12
N SER A 271 -9.28 -24.69 3.65
CA SER A 271 -9.40 -25.90 4.47
C SER A 271 -8.39 -25.97 5.61
N ASP A 272 -7.17 -25.52 5.36
CA ASP A 272 -6.06 -25.49 6.31
C ASP A 272 -5.40 -24.10 6.35
N PRO A 273 -6.09 -23.04 6.85
CA PRO A 273 -5.58 -21.66 6.79
C PRO A 273 -4.31 -21.45 7.61
N HIS A 274 -4.08 -22.30 8.62
CA HIS A 274 -3.00 -22.15 9.59
C HIS A 274 -1.75 -22.98 9.29
N LYS A 275 -1.73 -23.70 8.17
CA LYS A 275 -0.53 -24.43 7.73
C LYS A 275 0.29 -23.56 6.78
N PRO A 276 1.63 -23.60 6.87
CA PRO A 276 2.47 -22.93 5.89
C PRO A 276 2.26 -23.59 4.52
N ALA A 277 2.09 -22.76 3.50
CA ALA A 277 1.70 -23.19 2.18
C ALA A 277 2.56 -22.50 1.11
N ILE A 278 2.84 -23.20 0.03
CA ILE A 278 3.72 -22.72 -1.04
C ILE A 278 2.96 -22.81 -2.37
N ILE A 279 3.03 -21.75 -3.17
CA ILE A 279 2.65 -21.76 -4.59
C ILE A 279 3.93 -21.60 -5.41
N LEU A 280 4.08 -22.41 -6.45
CA LEU A 280 5.12 -22.30 -7.46
C LEU A 280 4.47 -21.89 -8.78
N GLU A 281 4.94 -20.78 -9.34
CA GLU A 281 4.65 -20.39 -10.71
C GLU A 281 5.89 -20.61 -11.57
N HIS A 282 5.68 -21.22 -12.74
CA HIS A 282 6.74 -21.39 -13.71
C HIS A 282 6.93 -20.12 -14.52
N GLY A 283 8.17 -19.83 -14.91
CA GLY A 283 8.45 -18.77 -15.87
C GLY A 283 7.87 -19.09 -17.25
N ASP A 284 7.85 -18.08 -18.12
CA ASP A 284 7.38 -18.18 -19.51
C ASP A 284 8.30 -19.03 -20.42
N MET A 285 9.45 -19.48 -19.90
CA MET A 285 10.43 -20.29 -20.61
C MET A 285 10.78 -21.56 -19.83
N SER A 286 11.04 -22.65 -20.56
CA SER A 286 11.68 -23.83 -19.98
C SER A 286 13.14 -23.54 -19.62
N LEU A 287 13.71 -24.36 -18.75
CA LEU A 287 15.12 -24.25 -18.37
C LEU A 287 16.06 -24.25 -19.58
N SER A 288 15.88 -25.21 -20.50
CA SER A 288 16.69 -25.30 -21.71
C SER A 288 16.50 -24.10 -22.64
N GLY A 289 15.27 -23.57 -22.73
CA GLY A 289 14.98 -22.37 -23.50
C GLY A 289 15.68 -21.14 -22.93
N TYR A 290 15.68 -21.00 -21.60
CA TYR A 290 16.36 -19.89 -20.93
C TYR A 290 17.88 -19.95 -21.13
N GLU A 291 18.48 -21.15 -21.04
CA GLU A 291 19.90 -21.35 -21.35
C GLU A 291 20.28 -20.84 -22.75
N GLU A 292 19.52 -21.24 -23.78
CA GLU A 292 19.77 -20.81 -25.16
C GLU A 292 19.58 -19.30 -25.32
N TYR A 293 18.54 -18.74 -24.71
CA TYR A 293 18.27 -17.32 -24.70
C TYR A 293 19.44 -16.53 -24.11
N VAL A 294 19.99 -16.93 -22.96
CA VAL A 294 21.14 -16.27 -22.34
C VAL A 294 22.39 -16.43 -23.21
N LYS A 295 22.68 -17.65 -23.69
CA LYS A 295 23.84 -17.94 -24.57
C LYS A 295 23.79 -17.13 -25.86
N SER A 296 22.60 -16.75 -26.33
CA SER A 296 22.43 -15.89 -27.51
C SER A 296 22.87 -14.44 -27.30
N ARG A 297 22.88 -13.94 -26.05
CA ARG A 297 23.12 -12.53 -25.72
C ARG A 297 24.58 -12.12 -25.96
N ARG A 298 24.78 -10.92 -26.51
CA ARG A 298 26.11 -10.34 -26.80
C ARG A 298 27.03 -10.31 -25.57
N GLY A 299 26.49 -9.98 -24.40
CA GLY A 299 27.26 -9.93 -23.15
C GLY A 299 27.80 -11.30 -22.74
N PHE A 300 26.98 -12.35 -22.83
CA PHE A 300 27.39 -13.72 -22.54
C PHE A 300 28.40 -14.26 -23.57
N LYS A 301 28.16 -14.00 -24.87
CA LYS A 301 29.09 -14.34 -25.95
C LYS A 301 30.47 -13.70 -25.80
N ARG A 302 30.55 -12.51 -25.19
CA ARG A 302 31.85 -11.86 -24.89
C ARG A 302 32.62 -12.64 -23.83
N LEU A 303 31.95 -13.06 -22.75
CA LEU A 303 32.54 -13.86 -21.68
C LEU A 303 33.03 -15.22 -22.17
N GLN A 304 32.32 -15.85 -23.11
CA GLN A 304 32.76 -17.11 -23.74
C GLN A 304 34.01 -16.97 -24.62
N ARG A 305 34.32 -15.76 -25.10
CA ARG A 305 35.49 -15.50 -25.96
C ARG A 305 36.73 -15.10 -25.17
N GLU A 306 36.61 -14.84 -23.87
CA GLU A 306 37.73 -14.48 -23.01
C GLU A 306 38.60 -15.73 -22.76
N LYS A 307 39.92 -15.60 -22.90
CA LYS A 307 40.88 -16.72 -22.79
C LYS A 307 40.92 -17.37 -21.40
N GLU A 308 40.49 -16.65 -20.36
CA GLU A 308 40.33 -17.16 -19.01
C GLU A 308 38.83 -17.19 -18.66
N GLU A 309 38.16 -18.30 -18.92
CA GLU A 309 36.77 -18.49 -18.46
C GLU A 309 36.75 -18.66 -16.94
N LYS A 310 36.47 -17.58 -16.20
CA LYS A 310 36.19 -17.68 -14.76
C LYS A 310 34.71 -18.01 -14.56
N PRO A 311 34.35 -19.13 -13.91
CA PRO A 311 32.95 -19.48 -13.66
C PRO A 311 32.22 -18.41 -12.85
N SER A 312 32.92 -17.71 -11.94
CA SER A 312 32.38 -16.56 -11.20
C SER A 312 31.90 -15.42 -12.10
N SER A 313 32.56 -15.15 -13.23
CA SER A 313 32.16 -14.06 -14.14
C SER A 313 30.87 -14.34 -14.91
N LYS A 314 30.59 -15.62 -15.20
CA LYS A 314 29.31 -16.06 -15.79
C LYS A 314 28.19 -15.92 -14.76
N VAL A 315 28.43 -16.35 -13.52
CA VAL A 315 27.52 -16.17 -12.36
C VAL A 315 27.18 -14.70 -12.11
N ASP A 316 28.19 -13.82 -12.10
CA ASP A 316 27.98 -12.38 -11.85
C ASP A 316 27.19 -11.71 -12.99
N TYR A 317 27.42 -12.13 -14.24
CA TYR A 317 26.62 -11.67 -15.40
C TYR A 317 25.15 -12.08 -15.27
N LEU A 318 24.93 -13.34 -14.93
CA LEU A 318 23.64 -13.97 -14.69
C LEU A 318 22.88 -13.23 -13.58
N ARG A 319 23.50 -13.02 -12.41
CA ARG A 319 22.95 -12.23 -11.29
C ARG A 319 22.65 -10.79 -11.68
N GLY A 320 23.55 -10.15 -12.43
CA GLY A 320 23.35 -8.79 -12.92
C GLY A 320 22.16 -8.63 -13.88
N ARG A 321 21.67 -9.74 -14.46
CA ARG A 321 20.54 -9.75 -15.40
C ARG A 321 19.22 -10.17 -14.80
N LEU A 322 19.18 -10.68 -13.58
CA LEU A 322 17.96 -11.19 -12.95
C LEU A 322 16.76 -10.24 -13.09
N HIS A 323 16.99 -8.93 -12.89
CA HIS A 323 15.94 -7.91 -13.02
C HIS A 323 15.33 -7.80 -14.43
N LYS A 324 16.05 -8.21 -15.48
CA LYS A 324 15.59 -8.19 -16.88
C LYS A 324 14.93 -9.50 -17.30
N ASP A 325 15.36 -10.58 -16.67
CA ASP A 325 15.00 -11.94 -17.05
C ASP A 325 14.04 -12.57 -16.02
N LEU A 326 13.46 -11.77 -15.11
CA LEU A 326 12.62 -12.23 -14.00
C LEU A 326 11.47 -13.13 -14.45
N MET A 327 10.78 -12.77 -15.56
CA MET A 327 9.64 -13.51 -16.11
C MET A 327 10.00 -14.91 -16.62
N HIS A 328 11.28 -15.13 -16.95
CA HIS A 328 11.77 -16.42 -17.42
C HIS A 328 12.06 -17.40 -16.28
N HIS A 329 12.05 -16.94 -15.03
CA HIS A 329 12.37 -17.76 -13.86
C HIS A 329 11.10 -18.16 -13.13
N ALA A 330 11.15 -19.34 -12.52
CA ALA A 330 10.07 -19.76 -11.64
C ALA A 330 10.06 -18.91 -10.36
N ALA A 331 8.87 -18.53 -9.92
CA ALA A 331 8.65 -17.77 -8.70
C ALA A 331 7.89 -18.63 -7.69
N ILE A 332 8.30 -18.54 -6.43
CA ILE A 332 7.66 -19.18 -5.30
C ILE A 332 7.03 -18.11 -4.41
N MET A 333 5.81 -18.34 -3.97
CA MET A 333 5.22 -17.61 -2.84
C MET A 333 5.03 -18.57 -1.67
N LEU A 334 5.72 -18.30 -0.56
CA LEU A 334 5.47 -18.90 0.75
C LEU A 334 4.46 -18.02 1.50
N SER A 335 3.43 -18.65 2.03
CA SER A 335 2.41 -17.99 2.85
C SER A 335 2.16 -18.77 4.14
N PHE A 336 1.94 -18.05 5.23
CA PHE A 336 1.64 -18.66 6.53
C PHE A 336 0.79 -17.71 7.39
N PHE A 337 -0.35 -18.19 7.89
CA PHE A 337 -1.23 -17.45 8.78
C PHE A 337 -1.33 -18.17 10.14
N PRO A 338 -0.48 -17.87 11.12
CA PRO A 338 -0.42 -18.60 12.39
C PRO A 338 -1.73 -18.54 13.19
N ASP A 339 -2.11 -19.66 13.79
CA ASP A 339 -3.21 -19.70 14.77
C ASP A 339 -2.73 -19.29 16.16
N PHE A 340 -2.99 -18.05 16.55
CA PHE A 340 -2.70 -17.56 17.88
C PHE A 340 -3.68 -18.05 18.96
N SER A 341 -4.84 -18.60 18.59
CA SER A 341 -5.80 -19.14 19.56
C SER A 341 -5.30 -20.43 20.21
N SER A 342 -4.46 -21.18 19.50
CA SER A 342 -3.76 -22.36 20.00
C SER A 342 -2.64 -22.04 21.00
N ILE A 343 -2.18 -20.79 21.06
CA ILE A 343 -1.10 -20.37 21.95
C ILE A 343 -1.69 -20.09 23.33
N PRO A 344 -1.17 -20.72 24.41
CA PRO A 344 -1.71 -20.51 25.75
C PRO A 344 -1.63 -19.02 26.12
N PRO A 345 -2.70 -18.45 26.71
CA PRO A 345 -2.75 -17.04 27.05
C PRO A 345 -1.61 -16.72 28.01
N ARG A 346 -0.70 -15.84 27.58
CA ARG A 346 0.35 -15.29 28.44
C ARG A 346 -0.24 -14.14 29.26
N ASP A 347 0.21 -14.04 30.50
CA ASP A 347 -0.07 -12.89 31.35
C ASP A 347 0.41 -11.59 30.67
N PRO A 348 -0.49 -10.66 30.30
CA PRO A 348 -0.12 -9.41 29.63
C PRO A 348 0.88 -8.58 30.42
N SER A 349 0.91 -8.72 31.75
CA SER A 349 1.85 -8.01 32.62
C SER A 349 3.30 -8.52 32.53
N LYS A 350 3.51 -9.64 31.82
CA LYS A 350 4.80 -10.31 31.64
C LYS A 350 5.26 -10.39 30.19
N ILE A 351 4.64 -9.65 29.29
CA ILE A 351 5.02 -9.65 27.87
C ILE A 351 6.32 -8.84 27.70
N PRO A 352 7.42 -9.45 27.20
CA PRO A 352 8.64 -8.73 26.92
C PRO A 352 8.44 -7.81 25.72
N GLY A 353 9.12 -6.67 25.73
CA GLY A 353 9.06 -5.70 24.64
C GLY A 353 9.96 -4.51 24.90
N ASN A 354 10.36 -3.83 23.82
CA ASN A 354 11.12 -2.60 23.88
C ASN A 354 10.23 -1.43 23.46
N PHE A 355 9.77 -0.64 24.43
CA PHE A 355 8.79 0.43 24.24
C PHE A 355 9.48 1.79 24.17
N ILE A 356 9.46 2.43 23.00
CA ILE A 356 10.12 3.72 22.79
C ILE A 356 9.07 4.77 22.49
N PHE A 357 8.97 5.79 23.33
CA PHE A 357 8.04 6.91 23.13
C PHE A 357 8.78 8.09 22.52
N ILE A 358 8.37 8.53 21.34
CA ILE A 358 8.89 9.71 20.65
C ILE A 358 7.86 10.82 20.83
N LEU A 359 8.19 11.83 21.64
CA LEU A 359 7.28 12.91 22.02
C LEU A 359 7.69 14.23 21.40
N ASP A 360 6.77 14.83 20.67
CA ASP A 360 6.88 16.17 20.12
C ASP A 360 6.76 17.23 21.21
N ARG A 361 7.74 18.14 21.23
CA ARG A 361 7.83 19.30 22.13
C ARG A 361 8.09 20.59 21.34
N SER A 362 7.71 20.61 20.06
CA SER A 362 7.71 21.80 19.21
C SER A 362 6.78 22.89 19.77
N GLY A 363 6.94 24.13 19.31
CA GLY A 363 6.15 25.26 19.79
C GLY A 363 4.64 25.12 19.55
N SER A 364 4.23 24.39 18.51
CA SER A 364 2.82 24.12 18.20
C SER A 364 2.14 23.20 19.21
N MET A 365 2.92 22.40 19.94
CA MET A 365 2.46 21.58 21.06
C MET A 365 2.13 22.41 22.32
N SER A 366 2.27 23.73 22.32
CA SER A 366 1.99 24.56 23.50
C SER A 366 0.53 24.47 23.99
N GLY A 367 0.31 24.90 25.24
CA GLY A 367 -1.04 24.91 25.84
C GLY A 367 -1.58 23.50 26.13
N ALA A 368 -2.79 23.22 25.64
CA ALA A 368 -3.51 21.98 25.91
C ALA A 368 -2.84 20.74 25.28
N ASN A 369 -2.16 20.89 24.14
CA ASN A 369 -1.55 19.77 23.41
C ASN A 369 -0.44 19.09 24.23
N ILE A 370 0.53 19.84 24.75
CA ILE A 370 1.59 19.28 25.61
C ILE A 370 1.02 18.77 26.94
N ALA A 371 -0.07 19.35 27.45
CA ALA A 371 -0.75 18.83 28.63
C ALA A 371 -1.32 17.43 28.35
N GLY A 372 -2.07 17.27 27.26
CA GLY A 372 -2.60 15.99 26.81
C GLY A 372 -1.49 14.99 26.49
N ALA A 373 -0.39 15.41 25.86
CA ALA A 373 0.73 14.54 25.54
C ALA A 373 1.45 14.00 26.78
N ARG A 374 1.62 14.82 27.84
CA ARG A 374 2.17 14.37 29.13
C ARG A 374 1.24 13.38 29.83
N GLU A 375 -0.06 13.64 29.85
CA GLU A 375 -1.04 12.72 30.44
C GLU A 375 -1.04 11.37 29.71
N THR A 376 -1.04 11.41 28.38
CA THR A 376 -0.96 10.24 27.50
C THR A 376 0.31 9.44 27.77
N LEU A 377 1.47 10.10 27.81
CA LEU A 377 2.76 9.45 28.06
C LEU A 377 2.86 8.86 29.48
N LEU A 378 2.31 9.53 30.49
CA LEU A 378 2.23 8.99 31.85
C LEU A 378 1.32 7.77 31.93
N LEU A 379 0.20 7.77 31.19
CA LEU A 379 -0.70 6.63 31.12
C LEU A 379 -0.01 5.43 30.45
N PHE A 380 0.68 5.65 29.33
CA PHE A 380 1.49 4.62 28.69
C PHE A 380 2.51 4.05 29.67
N LEU A 381 3.34 4.89 30.29
CA LEU A 381 4.41 4.48 31.19
C LEU A 381 3.87 3.65 32.36
N LYS A 382 2.75 4.04 32.97
CA LYS A 382 2.15 3.30 34.09
C LYS A 382 1.46 2.00 33.70
N SER A 383 1.18 1.80 32.41
CA SER A 383 0.46 0.63 31.90
C SER A 383 1.38 -0.38 31.21
N LEU A 384 2.69 -0.14 31.20
CA LEU A 384 3.66 -1.07 30.61
C LEU A 384 3.81 -2.35 31.46
N PRO A 385 4.14 -3.48 30.81
CA PRO A 385 4.50 -4.72 31.51
C PRO A 385 5.77 -4.56 32.36
N THR A 386 5.87 -5.33 33.44
CA THR A 386 7.05 -5.29 34.32
C THR A 386 8.31 -5.90 33.70
N CYS A 387 8.13 -6.78 32.71
CA CYS A 387 9.22 -7.49 32.03
C CYS A 387 9.76 -6.75 30.79
N CYS A 388 9.44 -5.47 30.63
CA CYS A 388 9.82 -4.71 29.45
C CYS A 388 11.05 -3.81 29.67
N VAL A 389 11.60 -3.31 28.56
CA VAL A 389 12.52 -2.17 28.56
C VAL A 389 11.83 -0.99 27.88
N PHE A 390 12.19 0.23 28.27
CA PHE A 390 11.60 1.43 27.68
C PHE A 390 12.59 2.58 27.52
N ASN A 391 12.25 3.52 26.64
CA ASN A 391 12.94 4.81 26.51
C ASN A 391 11.95 5.91 26.10
N ILE A 392 12.29 7.16 26.39
CA ILE A 392 11.51 8.34 26.00
C ILE A 392 12.45 9.29 25.25
N VAL A 393 12.07 9.68 24.04
CA VAL A 393 12.82 10.59 23.19
C VAL A 393 11.96 11.83 22.97
N SER A 394 12.43 12.97 23.48
CA SER A 394 11.81 14.26 23.18
C SER A 394 12.36 14.82 21.88
N PHE A 395 11.54 15.43 21.03
CA PHE A 395 12.00 16.08 19.82
C PHE A 395 11.32 17.42 19.54
N GLY A 396 12.00 18.24 18.76
CA GLY A 396 11.57 19.51 18.18
C GLY A 396 12.51 19.83 17.03
N SER A 397 13.18 20.98 17.02
CA SER A 397 14.29 21.27 16.09
C SER A 397 15.47 20.31 16.24
N SER A 398 15.68 19.81 17.45
CA SER A 398 16.66 18.77 17.81
C SER A 398 15.94 17.65 18.58
N TYR A 399 16.63 16.54 18.87
CA TYR A 399 16.08 15.47 19.71
C TYR A 399 16.95 15.19 20.92
N LYS A 400 16.34 14.70 22.00
CA LYS A 400 17.00 14.33 23.25
C LYS A 400 16.39 13.05 23.81
N PRO A 401 17.12 11.93 23.79
CA PRO A 401 16.71 10.72 24.51
C PRO A 401 16.86 10.93 26.03
N MET A 402 15.93 10.40 26.81
CA MET A 402 15.95 10.45 28.28
C MET A 402 17.02 9.51 28.84
N PHE A 403 17.22 8.37 28.18
CA PHE A 403 18.27 7.40 28.48
C PHE A 403 19.10 7.14 27.22
N SER A 404 20.41 6.90 27.37
CA SER A 404 21.30 6.58 26.24
C SER A 404 20.89 5.30 25.50
N THR A 405 20.33 4.34 26.23
CA THR A 405 19.75 3.10 25.73
C THR A 405 18.46 2.80 26.49
N SER A 406 17.58 1.96 25.93
CA SER A 406 16.38 1.52 26.67
C SER A 406 16.76 0.87 28.01
N VAL A 407 16.02 1.21 29.06
CA VAL A 407 16.27 0.76 30.44
C VAL A 407 15.17 -0.19 30.90
N PRO A 408 15.43 -1.11 31.83
CA PRO A 408 14.40 -1.99 32.38
C PRO A 408 13.32 -1.22 33.15
N TYR A 409 12.10 -1.75 33.14
CA TYR A 409 10.96 -1.23 33.89
C TYR A 409 11.11 -1.47 35.39
N THR A 410 11.91 -0.63 36.06
CA THR A 410 12.08 -0.63 37.51
C THR A 410 11.39 0.57 38.12
N GLN A 411 10.94 0.46 39.38
CA GLN A 411 10.29 1.58 40.09
C GLN A 411 11.16 2.85 40.06
N GLN A 412 12.48 2.70 40.27
CA GLN A 412 13.44 3.80 40.19
C GLN A 412 13.44 4.51 38.82
N ASN A 413 13.47 3.74 37.72
CA ASN A 413 13.48 4.30 36.36
C ASN A 413 12.13 4.96 36.03
N VAL A 414 11.03 4.36 36.47
CA VAL A 414 9.67 4.88 36.27
C VAL A 414 9.45 6.17 37.03
N ASP A 415 9.93 6.27 38.28
CA ASP A 415 9.81 7.49 39.09
C ASP A 415 10.64 8.64 38.50
N LYS A 416 11.86 8.34 38.04
CA LYS A 416 12.70 9.30 37.32
C LYS A 416 12.00 9.81 36.05
N ALA A 417 11.52 8.89 35.21
CA ALA A 417 10.81 9.24 33.98
C ALA A 417 9.53 10.04 34.26
N SER A 418 8.74 9.64 35.26
CA SER A 418 7.51 10.32 35.67
C SER A 418 7.76 11.74 36.17
N ALA A 419 8.84 11.96 36.93
CA ALA A 419 9.22 13.27 37.40
C ALA A 419 9.63 14.20 36.24
N ASP A 420 10.34 13.67 35.24
CA ASP A 420 10.77 14.43 34.07
C ASP A 420 9.59 14.73 33.12
N ILE A 421 8.69 13.77 32.87
CA ILE A 421 7.50 13.97 32.03
C ILE A 421 6.64 15.12 32.55
N LYS A 422 6.41 15.19 33.87
CA LYS A 422 5.63 16.28 34.49
C LYS A 422 6.22 17.67 34.22
N LYS A 423 7.54 17.76 34.02
CA LYS A 423 8.26 19.02 33.77
C LYS A 423 8.35 19.39 32.29
N MET A 424 7.95 18.52 31.37
CA MET A 424 8.05 18.76 29.94
C MET A 424 7.21 19.97 29.50
N ARG A 425 7.77 20.78 28.60
CA ARG A 425 7.17 21.97 27.99
C ARG A 425 7.39 21.95 26.48
N ALA A 426 6.58 22.69 25.74
CA ALA A 426 6.73 22.91 24.30
C ALA A 426 7.85 23.94 24.02
N ASP A 427 9.09 23.56 24.29
CA ASP A 427 10.27 24.44 24.32
C ASP A 427 11.40 23.99 23.38
N MET A 428 11.15 23.02 22.49
CA MET A 428 12.17 22.46 21.60
C MET A 428 12.17 23.05 20.18
N GLY A 429 11.43 24.14 19.94
CA GLY A 429 11.47 24.88 18.67
C GLY A 429 10.55 24.28 17.59
N GLY A 430 11.11 24.02 16.40
CA GLY A 430 10.41 23.45 15.23
C GLY A 430 10.19 21.94 15.36
N THR A 431 10.02 21.25 14.22
CA THR A 431 9.61 19.83 14.19
C THR A 431 10.48 19.02 13.22
N ASN A 432 11.48 18.30 13.76
CA ASN A 432 12.37 17.41 13.01
C ASN A 432 12.22 15.97 13.51
N ILE A 433 11.28 15.24 12.91
CA ILE A 433 10.93 13.87 13.29
C ILE A 433 11.86 12.80 12.69
N LEU A 434 12.54 13.10 11.57
CA LEU A 434 13.42 12.14 10.91
C LEU A 434 14.60 11.74 11.79
N SER A 435 15.23 12.72 12.44
CA SER A 435 16.43 12.50 13.24
C SER A 435 16.21 11.54 14.43
N PRO A 436 15.17 11.70 15.28
CA PRO A 436 14.91 10.74 16.34
C PRO A 436 14.51 9.35 15.80
N LEU A 437 13.77 9.26 14.70
CA LEU A 437 13.42 7.97 14.09
C LEU A 437 14.65 7.23 13.57
N GLN A 438 15.55 7.92 12.87
CA GLN A 438 16.83 7.33 12.42
C GLN A 438 17.65 6.82 13.60
N TRP A 439 17.74 7.59 14.69
CA TRP A 439 18.42 7.16 15.90
C TRP A 439 17.79 5.88 16.48
N VAL A 440 16.46 5.83 16.60
CA VAL A 440 15.74 4.65 17.09
C VAL A 440 15.98 3.43 16.20
N PHE A 441 15.87 3.58 14.88
CA PHE A 441 16.07 2.48 13.94
C PHE A 441 17.52 2.03 13.83
N SER A 442 18.49 2.91 14.08
CA SER A 442 19.92 2.56 14.12
C SER A 442 20.29 1.69 15.32
N ALA A 443 19.50 1.73 16.40
CA ALA A 443 19.77 0.92 17.59
C ALA A 443 19.57 -0.57 17.28
N PRO A 444 20.38 -1.48 17.85
CA PRO A 444 20.20 -2.92 17.68
C PRO A 444 18.87 -3.38 18.31
N VAL A 445 18.23 -4.36 17.67
CA VAL A 445 17.03 -5.02 18.20
C VAL A 445 17.45 -6.18 19.08
N THR A 446 16.92 -6.23 20.29
CA THR A 446 17.16 -7.33 21.23
C THR A 446 16.22 -8.48 20.90
N SER A 447 16.76 -9.67 20.63
CA SER A 447 15.95 -10.87 20.38
C SER A 447 15.01 -11.14 21.56
N GLY A 448 13.77 -11.57 21.27
CA GLY A 448 12.70 -11.74 22.24
C GLY A 448 12.05 -10.44 22.78
N TYR A 449 12.55 -9.26 22.41
CA TYR A 449 11.98 -7.96 22.80
C TYR A 449 11.52 -7.18 21.56
N PRO A 450 10.32 -7.46 21.03
CA PRO A 450 9.81 -6.75 19.86
C PRO A 450 9.78 -5.24 20.15
N ARG A 451 10.32 -4.44 19.22
CA ARG A 451 10.37 -2.98 19.36
C ARG A 451 9.03 -2.37 18.99
N GLN A 452 8.44 -1.61 19.92
CA GLN A 452 7.20 -0.88 19.76
C GLN A 452 7.50 0.62 19.91
N VAL A 453 7.36 1.39 18.84
CA VAL A 453 7.60 2.84 18.82
C VAL A 453 6.26 3.57 18.86
N PHE A 454 6.12 4.54 19.77
CA PHE A 454 4.93 5.38 19.88
C PHE A 454 5.30 6.82 19.58
N LEU A 455 4.80 7.35 18.48
CA LEU A 455 4.96 8.75 18.09
C LEU A 455 3.78 9.57 18.63
N LEU A 456 4.06 10.61 19.41
CA LEU A 456 3.07 11.56 19.89
C LEU A 456 3.40 12.93 19.29
N THR A 457 2.54 13.46 18.41
CA THR A 457 2.79 14.70 17.66
C THR A 457 1.49 15.42 17.31
N ASP A 458 1.53 16.72 17.05
CA ASP A 458 0.44 17.48 16.42
C ASP A 458 0.61 17.60 14.90
N GLY A 459 1.57 16.85 14.32
CA GLY A 459 1.66 16.58 12.88
C GLY A 459 2.15 17.73 12.02
N SER A 460 2.75 18.79 12.58
CA SER A 460 3.32 19.89 11.80
C SER A 460 4.66 19.50 11.16
N VAL A 461 4.62 18.75 10.06
CA VAL A 461 5.80 18.24 9.34
C VAL A 461 5.64 18.45 7.83
N SER A 462 6.67 18.96 7.15
CA SER A 462 6.64 19.20 5.70
C SER A 462 7.05 17.99 4.86
N ASN A 463 7.73 17.01 5.45
CA ASN A 463 8.38 15.90 4.75
C ASN A 463 7.71 14.53 5.05
N THR A 464 6.38 14.50 5.10
CA THR A 464 5.56 13.34 5.46
C THR A 464 5.94 12.07 4.70
N GLY A 465 6.11 12.14 3.38
CA GLY A 465 6.46 10.97 2.55
C GLY A 465 7.79 10.33 2.98
N THR A 466 8.82 11.14 3.22
CA THR A 466 10.13 10.65 3.66
C THR A 466 10.10 9.95 5.03
N VAL A 467 9.22 10.41 5.93
CA VAL A 467 9.05 9.82 7.27
C VAL A 467 8.39 8.46 7.16
N ILE A 468 7.30 8.37 6.39
CA ILE A 468 6.58 7.13 6.15
C ILE A 468 7.51 6.11 5.48
N ASP A 469 8.29 6.53 4.47
CA ASP A 469 9.27 5.66 3.80
C ASP A 469 10.36 5.14 4.75
N LEU A 470 10.82 5.97 5.69
CA LEU A 470 11.78 5.55 6.71
C LEU A 470 11.17 4.51 7.66
N VAL A 471 9.92 4.72 8.11
CA VAL A 471 9.18 3.77 8.95
C VAL A 471 9.00 2.44 8.21
N ARG A 472 8.54 2.47 6.96
CA ARG A 472 8.33 1.28 6.13
C ARG A 472 9.59 0.44 5.98
N LYS A 473 10.73 1.10 5.72
CA LYS A 473 12.04 0.42 5.61
C LYS A 473 12.46 -0.31 6.89
N ASN A 474 11.90 0.04 8.05
CA ASN A 474 12.23 -0.54 9.35
C ASN A 474 11.07 -1.33 9.98
N ALA A 475 9.95 -1.49 9.27
CA ALA A 475 8.78 -2.23 9.76
C ALA A 475 9.06 -3.72 10.00
N TYR A 476 10.12 -4.27 9.38
CA TYR A 476 10.53 -5.66 9.56
C TYR A 476 11.00 -6.00 10.98
N ASN A 477 11.32 -5.02 11.83
CA ASN A 477 11.76 -5.28 13.21
C ASN A 477 11.14 -4.35 14.24
N THR A 478 10.35 -3.37 13.80
CA THR A 478 9.78 -2.32 14.64
C THR A 478 8.34 -2.06 14.24
N ARG A 479 7.40 -2.16 15.20
CA ARG A 479 6.05 -1.66 14.99
C ARG A 479 5.93 -0.20 15.41
N CYS A 480 5.29 0.62 14.60
CA CYS A 480 5.10 2.05 14.91
C CYS A 480 3.62 2.36 15.13
N PHE A 481 3.34 3.04 16.25
CA PHE A 481 2.05 3.59 16.61
C PHE A 481 2.16 5.10 16.57
N ALA A 482 1.10 5.78 16.11
CA ALA A 482 1.08 7.23 16.06
C ALA A 482 -0.17 7.76 16.76
N LEU A 483 0.02 8.76 17.61
CA LEU A 483 -1.03 9.49 18.29
C LEU A 483 -0.93 10.95 17.87
N GLY A 484 -1.87 11.38 17.03
CA GLY A 484 -2.03 12.77 16.65
C GLY A 484 -2.77 13.54 17.75
N ILE A 485 -2.18 14.61 18.26
CA ILE A 485 -2.73 15.37 19.40
C ILE A 485 -3.21 16.75 18.92
N GLY A 486 -4.48 17.04 19.19
CA GLY A 486 -5.10 18.33 18.88
C GLY A 486 -5.71 18.39 17.48
N PRO A 487 -6.48 19.46 17.20
CA PRO A 487 -7.26 19.59 15.96
C PRO A 487 -6.40 19.79 14.70
N LYS A 488 -5.13 20.19 14.86
CA LYS A 488 -4.18 20.42 13.76
C LYS A 488 -3.34 19.18 13.40
N ALA A 489 -3.57 18.05 14.08
CA ALA A 489 -2.87 16.80 13.81
C ALA A 489 -3.00 16.36 12.35
N SER A 490 -1.87 16.25 11.66
CA SER A 490 -1.81 15.73 10.30
C SER A 490 -2.25 14.27 10.25
N ARG A 491 -3.43 14.02 9.65
CA ARG A 491 -3.98 12.68 9.49
C ARG A 491 -3.08 11.81 8.61
N SER A 492 -2.58 12.34 7.50
CA SER A 492 -1.72 11.61 6.57
C SER A 492 -0.44 11.13 7.24
N LEU A 493 0.20 11.98 8.07
CA LEU A 493 1.37 11.57 8.82
C LEU A 493 1.04 10.47 9.85
N VAL A 494 0.01 10.68 10.67
CA VAL A 494 -0.33 9.78 11.78
C VAL A 494 -0.81 8.43 11.25
N GLN A 495 -1.71 8.42 10.28
CA GLN A 495 -2.20 7.19 9.64
C GLN A 495 -1.12 6.51 8.80
N GLY A 496 -0.31 7.28 8.07
CA GLY A 496 0.80 6.77 7.29
C GLY A 496 1.85 6.08 8.14
N VAL A 497 2.25 6.66 9.29
CA VAL A 497 3.21 6.04 10.22
C VAL A 497 2.63 4.77 10.85
N GLY A 498 1.36 4.80 11.27
CA GLY A 498 0.70 3.65 11.87
C GLY A 498 0.58 2.47 10.90
N SER A 499 0.15 2.73 9.66
CA SER A 499 -0.02 1.72 8.61
C SER A 499 1.33 1.18 8.13
N ALA A 500 2.26 2.04 7.75
CA ALA A 500 3.57 1.64 7.24
C ALA A 500 4.40 0.87 8.26
N GLY A 501 4.19 1.14 9.56
CA GLY A 501 4.85 0.46 10.66
C GLY A 501 4.10 -0.75 11.21
N GLY A 502 2.97 -1.18 10.62
CA GLY A 502 2.18 -2.33 11.11
C GLY A 502 1.54 -2.15 12.50
N GLY A 503 1.52 -0.93 13.04
CA GLY A 503 0.92 -0.59 14.32
C GLY A 503 -0.49 -0.02 14.16
N ALA A 504 -0.80 1.05 14.89
CA ALA A 504 -2.09 1.73 14.82
C ALA A 504 -1.92 3.24 14.94
N ALA A 505 -2.92 3.96 14.46
CA ALA A 505 -2.97 5.40 14.41
C ALA A 505 -4.24 5.88 15.11
N GLU A 506 -4.10 6.83 16.03
CA GLU A 506 -5.22 7.44 16.76
C GLU A 506 -5.08 8.96 16.74
N LEU A 507 -6.20 9.67 16.57
CA LEU A 507 -6.26 11.13 16.63
C LEU A 507 -7.01 11.53 17.90
N ILE A 508 -6.44 12.39 18.73
CA ILE A 508 -7.04 12.91 19.96
C ILE A 508 -7.49 14.34 19.69
N GLN A 509 -8.81 14.54 19.61
CA GLN A 509 -9.42 15.85 19.47
C GLN A 509 -9.63 16.51 20.85
N GLU A 510 -9.86 17.82 20.84
CA GLU A 510 -10.12 18.58 22.06
C GLU A 510 -11.42 18.11 22.73
N GLY A 511 -11.37 17.85 24.03
CA GLY A 511 -12.51 17.36 24.81
C GLY A 511 -12.78 15.84 24.73
N GLU A 512 -12.08 15.10 23.86
CA GLU A 512 -12.20 13.65 23.81
C GLU A 512 -11.47 12.96 24.98
N ARG A 513 -11.96 11.79 25.37
CA ARG A 513 -11.29 10.95 26.37
C ARG A 513 -10.06 10.29 25.76
N ILE A 514 -8.88 10.58 26.31
CA ILE A 514 -7.59 10.04 25.88
C ILE A 514 -7.45 8.55 26.23
N GLN A 515 -7.99 8.14 27.39
CA GLN A 515 -7.75 6.83 27.98
C GLN A 515 -8.17 5.66 27.07
N PRO A 516 -9.37 5.66 26.43
CA PRO A 516 -9.77 4.58 25.53
C PRO A 516 -8.84 4.39 24.33
N LYS A 517 -8.37 5.48 23.72
CA LYS A 517 -7.46 5.46 22.55
C LYS A 517 -6.08 4.91 22.93
N VAL A 518 -5.54 5.35 24.07
CA VAL A 518 -4.28 4.83 24.61
C VAL A 518 -4.38 3.34 24.95
N VAL A 519 -5.48 2.93 25.59
CA VAL A 519 -5.71 1.51 25.93
C VAL A 519 -5.85 0.66 24.66
N ALA A 520 -6.47 1.16 23.60
CA ALA A 520 -6.55 0.45 22.32
C ALA A 520 -5.15 0.23 21.70
N CYS A 521 -4.32 1.28 21.64
CA CYS A 521 -2.94 1.18 21.16
C CYS A 521 -2.10 0.22 22.02
N LEU A 522 -2.21 0.31 23.35
CA LEU A 522 -1.51 -0.59 24.26
C LEU A 522 -1.96 -2.04 24.08
N LYS A 523 -3.26 -2.31 23.99
CA LYS A 523 -3.78 -3.67 23.76
C LYS A 523 -3.15 -4.29 22.51
N ARG A 524 -3.01 -3.53 21.43
CA ARG A 524 -2.35 -3.98 20.19
C ARG A 524 -0.84 -4.15 20.34
N ALA A 525 -0.18 -3.21 21.01
CA ALA A 525 1.27 -3.26 21.24
C ALA A 525 1.68 -4.43 22.15
N LEU A 526 0.82 -4.80 23.11
CA LEU A 526 1.00 -5.88 24.07
C LEU A 526 0.45 -7.22 23.59
N GLN A 527 0.08 -7.37 22.32
CA GLN A 527 -0.27 -8.70 21.81
C GLN A 527 0.94 -9.63 21.83
N PRO A 528 0.73 -10.95 22.06
CA PRO A 528 1.80 -11.93 21.88
C PRO A 528 2.31 -11.89 20.44
N CYS A 529 3.56 -12.28 20.21
CA CYS A 529 4.11 -12.37 18.86
C CYS A 529 5.00 -13.59 18.67
N ILE A 530 5.10 -14.01 17.42
CA ILE A 530 6.12 -14.94 16.94
C ILE A 530 7.26 -14.09 16.39
N SER A 531 8.43 -14.13 17.04
CA SER A 531 9.63 -13.40 16.62
C SER A 531 10.70 -14.35 16.07
N ASP A 532 11.79 -13.78 15.55
CA ASP A 532 12.97 -14.53 15.11
C ASP A 532 12.67 -15.58 14.02
N ILE A 533 11.75 -15.25 13.11
CA ILE A 533 11.28 -16.12 12.04
C ILE A 533 12.37 -16.28 10.98
N THR A 534 12.68 -17.52 10.62
CA THR A 534 13.63 -17.86 9.57
C THR A 534 13.03 -18.89 8.61
N VAL A 535 13.38 -18.76 7.33
CA VAL A 535 12.99 -19.70 6.27
C VAL A 535 14.26 -20.28 5.68
N THR A 536 14.35 -21.61 5.64
CA THR A 536 15.48 -22.33 5.05
C THR A 536 15.01 -23.05 3.80
N TRP A 537 15.50 -22.60 2.64
CA TRP A 537 15.24 -23.22 1.35
C TRP A 537 16.23 -24.35 1.09
N ARG A 538 15.73 -25.49 0.60
CA ARG A 538 16.56 -26.65 0.21
C ARG A 538 16.24 -27.04 -1.26
N PRO A 539 16.67 -26.21 -2.23
CA PRO A 539 16.44 -26.52 -3.64
C PRO A 539 17.35 -27.68 -4.10
N PRO A 540 17.05 -28.31 -5.25
CA PRO A 540 17.97 -29.20 -5.95
C PRO A 540 19.33 -28.54 -6.23
N ALA A 541 20.36 -29.37 -6.47
CA ALA A 541 21.70 -28.89 -6.82
C ALA A 541 21.65 -27.98 -8.06
N GLY A 542 22.42 -26.89 -8.02
CA GLY A 542 22.48 -25.92 -9.12
C GLY A 542 21.41 -24.83 -9.09
N ILE A 543 20.44 -24.86 -8.17
CA ILE A 543 19.42 -23.81 -8.05
C ILE A 543 19.73 -22.89 -6.86
N GLU A 544 19.85 -21.59 -7.13
CA GLU A 544 19.95 -20.52 -6.14
C GLU A 544 18.54 -19.97 -5.85
N VAL A 545 18.25 -19.64 -4.59
CA VAL A 545 16.95 -19.11 -4.17
C VAL A 545 17.13 -17.69 -3.66
N LEU A 546 16.46 -16.74 -4.32
CA LEU A 546 16.52 -15.33 -3.97
C LEU A 546 15.21 -14.90 -3.32
N GLN A 547 15.18 -14.93 -1.99
CA GLN A 547 14.01 -14.56 -1.20
C GLN A 547 13.89 -13.04 -1.00
N SER A 548 12.65 -12.55 -1.07
CA SER A 548 12.22 -11.24 -0.60
C SER A 548 10.96 -11.38 0.30
N PRO A 549 10.89 -10.71 1.46
CA PRO A 549 11.95 -9.90 2.05
C PRO A 549 13.10 -10.75 2.61
N LYS A 550 14.30 -10.17 2.71
CA LYS A 550 15.50 -10.85 3.24
C LYS A 550 15.39 -11.14 4.74
N SER A 551 14.75 -10.25 5.48
CA SER A 551 14.46 -10.42 6.91
C SER A 551 12.96 -10.45 7.09
N LEU A 552 12.47 -11.43 7.86
CA LEU A 552 11.05 -11.64 8.07
C LEU A 552 10.58 -10.90 9.32
N PRO A 553 9.43 -10.20 9.26
CA PRO A 553 8.89 -9.49 10.40
C PRO A 553 8.39 -10.44 11.49
N PRO A 554 8.34 -9.99 12.77
CA PRO A 554 7.57 -10.70 13.78
C PRO A 554 6.08 -10.68 13.42
N LEU A 555 5.38 -11.78 13.72
CA LEU A 555 3.94 -11.91 13.48
C LEU A 555 3.15 -11.71 14.77
N PHE A 556 2.07 -10.96 14.70
CA PHE A 556 1.08 -10.76 15.75
C PHE A 556 -0.27 -11.39 15.38
N PRO A 557 -1.22 -11.56 16.32
CA PRO A 557 -2.55 -12.05 16.04
C PRO A 557 -3.24 -11.29 14.90
N GLY A 558 -3.60 -12.03 13.85
CA GLY A 558 -4.21 -11.48 12.63
C GLY A 558 -3.21 -11.15 11.52
N ASP A 559 -1.90 -11.19 11.79
CA ASP A 559 -0.87 -11.02 10.77
C ASP A 559 -0.69 -12.32 9.96
N ARG A 560 -0.24 -12.13 8.71
CA ARG A 560 0.25 -13.21 7.85
C ARG A 560 1.73 -12.99 7.55
N LEU A 561 2.42 -14.07 7.25
CA LEU A 561 3.71 -14.06 6.61
C LEU A 561 3.51 -14.35 5.12
N VAL A 562 4.03 -13.46 4.27
CA VAL A 562 4.20 -13.73 2.83
C VAL A 562 5.66 -13.47 2.49
N ALA A 563 6.30 -14.43 1.83
CA ALA A 563 7.64 -14.29 1.30
C ALA A 563 7.66 -14.83 -0.13
N TYR A 564 8.24 -14.06 -1.03
CA TYR A 564 8.45 -14.48 -2.41
C TYR A 564 9.88 -14.93 -2.59
N ALA A 565 10.13 -15.87 -3.48
CA ALA A 565 11.46 -16.27 -3.86
C ALA A 565 11.53 -16.57 -5.35
N VAL A 566 12.58 -16.12 -6.00
CA VAL A 566 12.86 -16.50 -7.40
C VAL A 566 13.82 -17.68 -7.39
N LEU A 567 13.47 -18.73 -8.13
CA LEU A 567 14.35 -19.88 -8.36
C LEU A 567 15.24 -19.58 -9.56
N TYR A 568 16.54 -19.51 -9.29
CA TYR A 568 17.53 -19.14 -10.27
C TYR A 568 18.43 -20.33 -10.58
N ASP A 569 18.41 -20.80 -11.83
CA ASP A 569 19.24 -21.94 -12.22
C ASP A 569 20.66 -21.48 -12.60
N MET A 570 21.63 -22.03 -11.90
CA MET A 570 23.07 -21.80 -12.07
C MET A 570 23.74 -22.87 -12.93
N LEU A 571 23.05 -23.94 -13.32
CA LEU A 571 23.57 -25.02 -14.18
C LEU A 571 23.92 -24.56 -15.60
N VAL A 572 23.47 -23.37 -16.01
CA VAL A 572 23.97 -22.68 -17.22
C VAL A 572 25.51 -22.53 -17.19
N VAL A 573 26.10 -22.56 -15.99
CA VAL A 573 27.54 -22.39 -15.73
C VAL A 573 28.28 -23.73 -15.68
N GLU A 574 27.61 -24.84 -15.39
CA GLU A 574 28.24 -26.16 -15.39
C GLU A 574 28.39 -26.65 -16.83
N THR A 575 29.62 -26.56 -17.34
CA THR A 575 30.02 -27.38 -18.49
C THR A 575 29.78 -28.83 -18.10
N ARG A 576 28.79 -29.49 -18.71
CA ARG A 576 28.66 -30.94 -18.64
C ARG A 576 30.06 -31.54 -18.84
N PRO A 577 30.58 -32.37 -17.93
CA PRO A 577 31.83 -33.05 -18.19
C PRO A 577 31.65 -33.78 -19.53
N LYS A 578 32.65 -33.64 -20.42
CA LYS A 578 32.69 -34.47 -21.62
C LYS A 578 32.60 -35.92 -21.12
N ASP A 579 31.57 -36.61 -21.59
CA ASP A 579 31.42 -38.04 -21.36
C ASP A 579 32.77 -38.72 -21.64
N GLU A 580 33.29 -39.44 -20.65
CA GLU A 580 34.45 -40.32 -20.81
C GLU A 580 33.99 -41.50 -21.68
N GLU A 581 34.33 -41.46 -22.98
CA GLU A 581 34.41 -42.63 -23.86
C GLU A 581 35.58 -43.54 -23.50
#